data_AF-A0A924Y967-F1
#
_entry.id   AF-A0A924Y967-F1
#
_cell.length_a   1.000
_cell.length_b   1.000
_cell.length_c   1.000
_cell.angle_alpha   90.00
_cell.angle_beta   90.00
_cell.angle_gamma   90.00
#
_symmetry.space_group_name_H-M   'P 1'
#
loop_
_entity.id
_entity.type
_entity.pdbx_description
1 polymer ?
#
loop_
_entity_poly.entity_id
_entity_poly.type
_entity_poly.pdbx_seq_one_letter_code
_entity_poly.pdbx_strand_id
1 'polypeptide(L)'
;MATDKIESGYAAEAKRLVDALLDEMDAAGNDGMTAKMFALRHSVWFDANRFPAGRKILMTDSRLMAFVYLDVLSRVGEPTPVKMWTYGRKNLTGFDELRLLDLRQSLLKKKLSLNESQLTAVLEQQDKTYGYRFSKLDDYLKHVATYWEENFGLPLVAHTYLADVTKSLRHTQNAESRKIARKVYSLLHAGSQELLPDTYNEKWARVTIAEIGNLSPARQTAWRQLFFHAEDCDTAKPSPEWAAKAQTLVAPIENFVPLVSRWLTLFSVPEEVPVERYTEIYGETQHIPHIPSGRFTPVSDRNQGILKGLAWMCAGRNEIAIARALERVAAVGLQKLSGVGEWAIRPALAAIGTLGEMPECPEAVPALARLKTRVVYKSAVKQIDALLTSAAERQGVTKDDLEDLSVPTYALENDGVRRETFDAYAVEMRVTPPGDVSLS
;
A
#
# COMPACT_ATOMS: atom_id res chain seq x y z
N MET A 1 -37.34 -19.14 -17.31
CA MET A 1 -38.00 -19.08 -18.64
C MET A 1 -37.84 -17.74 -19.35
N ALA A 2 -38.32 -16.61 -18.81
CA ALA A 2 -38.16 -15.30 -19.49
C ALA A 2 -36.69 -14.80 -19.48
N THR A 3 -36.00 -14.95 -18.34
CA THR A 3 -34.58 -14.59 -18.18
C THR A 3 -33.68 -15.43 -19.07
N ASP A 4 -33.88 -16.76 -19.11
CA ASP A 4 -33.08 -17.68 -19.95
C ASP A 4 -33.20 -17.36 -21.44
N LYS A 5 -34.40 -16.96 -21.89
CA LYS A 5 -34.64 -16.57 -23.28
C LYS A 5 -33.90 -15.28 -23.64
N ILE A 6 -33.87 -14.31 -22.73
CA ILE A 6 -33.12 -13.06 -22.91
C ILE A 6 -31.61 -13.34 -22.94
N GLU A 7 -31.09 -14.15 -22.02
CA GLU A 7 -29.66 -14.51 -21.97
C GLU A 7 -29.23 -15.29 -23.21
N SER A 8 -30.08 -16.20 -23.72
CA SER A 8 -29.82 -16.89 -24.99
C SER A 8 -29.75 -15.94 -26.19
N GLY A 9 -30.56 -14.88 -26.19
CA GLY A 9 -30.52 -13.83 -27.21
C GLY A 9 -29.22 -13.03 -27.18
N TYR A 10 -28.76 -12.65 -25.99
CA TYR A 10 -27.49 -11.96 -25.82
C TYR A 10 -26.29 -12.82 -26.24
N ALA A 11 -26.28 -14.12 -25.88
CA ALA A 11 -25.23 -15.04 -26.29
C ALA A 11 -25.15 -15.20 -27.82
N ALA A 12 -26.30 -15.31 -28.49
CA ALA A 12 -26.36 -15.43 -29.95
C ALA A 12 -25.85 -14.17 -30.66
N GLU A 13 -26.28 -12.97 -30.23
CA GLU A 13 -25.81 -11.71 -30.81
C GLU A 13 -24.31 -11.48 -30.51
N ALA A 14 -23.84 -11.84 -29.33
CA ALA A 14 -22.42 -11.77 -28.99
C ALA A 14 -21.56 -12.58 -29.96
N LYS A 15 -21.94 -13.85 -30.20
CA LYS A 15 -21.25 -14.73 -31.15
C LYS A 15 -21.22 -14.12 -32.55
N ARG A 16 -22.37 -13.61 -33.02
CA ARG A 16 -22.52 -12.97 -34.33
C ARG A 16 -21.60 -11.76 -34.49
N LEU A 17 -21.47 -10.94 -33.45
CA LEU A 17 -20.62 -9.75 -33.46
C LEU A 17 -19.13 -10.11 -33.48
N VAL A 18 -18.73 -11.13 -32.73
CA VAL A 18 -17.34 -11.62 -32.72
C VAL A 18 -16.99 -12.22 -34.09
N ASP A 19 -17.88 -13.03 -34.67
CA ASP A 19 -17.69 -13.60 -36.01
C ASP A 19 -17.56 -12.49 -37.07
N ALA A 20 -18.45 -11.48 -37.03
CA ALA A 20 -18.39 -10.35 -37.95
C ALA A 20 -17.09 -9.53 -37.82
N LEU A 21 -16.55 -9.37 -36.61
CA LEU A 21 -15.27 -8.70 -36.40
C LEU A 21 -14.11 -9.50 -37.00
N LEU A 22 -14.10 -10.83 -36.81
CA LEU A 22 -13.07 -11.69 -37.38
C LEU A 22 -13.13 -11.67 -38.91
N ASP A 23 -14.33 -11.71 -39.50
CA ASP A 23 -14.53 -11.59 -40.95
C ASP A 23 -14.01 -10.23 -41.48
N GLU A 24 -14.31 -9.12 -40.80
CA GLU A 24 -13.79 -7.79 -41.16
C GLU A 24 -12.26 -7.71 -41.06
N MET A 25 -11.67 -8.32 -40.03
CA MET A 25 -10.22 -8.40 -39.83
C MET A 25 -9.53 -9.28 -40.88
N ASP A 26 -10.18 -10.33 -41.35
CA ASP A 26 -9.68 -11.20 -42.41
C ASP A 26 -9.77 -10.55 -43.79
N ALA A 27 -10.88 -9.87 -44.08
CA ALA A 27 -11.05 -9.09 -45.29
C ALA A 27 -9.97 -8.00 -45.41
N ALA A 28 -9.63 -7.33 -44.30
CA ALA A 28 -8.54 -6.35 -44.27
C ALA A 28 -7.15 -6.99 -44.40
N GLY A 29 -6.96 -8.21 -43.88
CA GLY A 29 -5.66 -8.89 -43.82
C GLY A 29 -5.11 -9.45 -45.14
N ASN A 30 -5.77 -9.22 -46.29
CA ASN A 30 -5.43 -9.83 -47.56
C ASN A 30 -4.36 -9.08 -48.40
N ASP A 31 -3.80 -7.97 -47.90
CA ASP A 31 -2.85 -7.11 -48.63
C ASP A 31 -1.37 -7.59 -48.61
N GLY A 32 -1.12 -8.89 -48.45
CA GLY A 32 0.19 -9.50 -48.64
C GLY A 32 1.10 -9.63 -47.40
N MET A 33 2.03 -10.59 -47.49
CA MET A 33 2.84 -11.13 -46.38
C MET A 33 3.75 -10.10 -45.69
N THR A 34 4.18 -9.06 -46.40
CA THR A 34 5.06 -7.99 -45.91
C THR A 34 4.34 -7.02 -44.97
N ALA A 35 3.06 -6.74 -45.22
CA ALA A 35 2.23 -5.93 -44.33
C ALA A 35 1.93 -6.65 -43.00
N LYS A 36 1.74 -7.98 -43.04
CA LYS A 36 1.53 -8.82 -41.85
C LYS A 36 2.74 -8.82 -40.90
N MET A 37 3.97 -8.87 -41.43
CA MET A 37 5.19 -8.83 -40.60
C MET A 37 5.46 -7.43 -40.01
N PHE A 38 5.16 -6.36 -40.76
CA PHE A 38 5.32 -4.98 -40.27
C PHE A 38 4.27 -4.64 -39.18
N ALA A 39 3.04 -5.17 -39.32
CA ALA A 39 1.95 -5.04 -38.37
C ALA A 39 2.20 -5.74 -37.02
N LEU A 40 2.79 -6.95 -37.06
CA LEU A 40 3.23 -7.71 -35.87
C LEU A 40 4.20 -6.90 -35.00
N ARG A 41 5.03 -6.05 -35.61
CA ARG A 41 6.01 -5.21 -34.91
C ARG A 41 5.40 -4.02 -34.17
N HIS A 42 4.17 -3.62 -34.53
CA HIS A 42 3.55 -2.40 -34.00
C HIS A 42 2.20 -2.61 -33.29
N SER A 43 1.63 -3.83 -33.22
CA SER A 43 0.32 -4.12 -32.59
C SER A 43 -0.89 -3.37 -33.21
N VAL A 44 -0.68 -2.70 -34.34
CA VAL A 44 -1.62 -1.74 -34.94
C VAL A 44 -2.83 -2.41 -35.64
N TRP A 45 -2.76 -3.72 -35.91
CA TRP A 45 -3.79 -4.46 -36.66
C TRP A 45 -4.82 -5.18 -35.80
N PHE A 46 -4.63 -5.23 -34.49
CA PHE A 46 -5.52 -5.96 -33.59
C PHE A 46 -6.57 -5.07 -32.93
N ASP A 47 -6.46 -3.75 -33.08
CA ASP A 47 -7.36 -2.77 -32.46
C ASP A 47 -8.78 -2.85 -33.04
N ALA A 48 -9.69 -3.38 -32.24
CA ALA A 48 -11.10 -3.51 -32.57
C ALA A 48 -11.76 -2.17 -32.98
N ASN A 49 -11.26 -1.01 -32.52
CA ASN A 49 -11.85 0.29 -32.88
C ASN A 49 -11.71 0.63 -34.38
N ARG A 50 -10.84 -0.07 -35.11
CA ARG A 50 -10.65 0.15 -36.55
C ARG A 50 -11.77 -0.45 -37.39
N PHE A 51 -12.43 -1.46 -36.85
CA PHE A 51 -13.43 -2.26 -37.54
C PHE A 51 -14.84 -1.83 -37.14
N PRO A 52 -15.79 -1.68 -38.08
CA PRO A 52 -17.19 -1.38 -37.77
C PRO A 52 -17.80 -2.30 -36.71
N ALA A 53 -17.59 -3.62 -36.82
CA ALA A 53 -18.07 -4.59 -35.84
C ALA A 53 -17.40 -4.38 -34.47
N GLY A 54 -16.11 -4.09 -34.43
CA GLY A 54 -15.38 -3.85 -33.18
C GLY A 54 -15.81 -2.55 -32.48
N ARG A 55 -16.10 -1.48 -33.23
CA ARG A 55 -16.73 -0.28 -32.65
C ARG A 55 -18.13 -0.56 -32.13
N LYS A 56 -18.93 -1.33 -32.88
CA LYS A 56 -20.28 -1.73 -32.44
C LYS A 56 -20.23 -2.52 -31.13
N ILE A 57 -19.28 -3.44 -31.00
CA ILE A 57 -19.03 -4.19 -29.75
C ILE A 57 -18.68 -3.23 -28.61
N LEU A 58 -17.75 -2.29 -28.80
CA LEU A 58 -17.26 -1.41 -27.73
C LEU A 58 -18.22 -0.27 -27.35
N MET A 59 -19.29 -0.07 -28.12
CA MET A 59 -20.33 0.95 -27.90
C MET A 59 -21.68 0.35 -27.51
N THR A 60 -21.79 -0.98 -27.40
CA THR A 60 -23.04 -1.63 -26.99
C THR A 60 -23.27 -1.53 -25.47
N ASP A 61 -24.40 -2.06 -24.99
CA ASP A 61 -24.72 -2.05 -23.57
C ASP A 61 -23.79 -2.98 -22.76
N SER A 62 -23.64 -2.68 -21.46
CA SER A 62 -22.70 -3.38 -20.57
C SER A 62 -23.01 -4.86 -20.38
N ARG A 63 -24.25 -5.29 -20.64
CA ARG A 63 -24.66 -6.69 -20.55
C ARG A 63 -24.25 -7.44 -21.81
N LEU A 64 -24.53 -6.91 -23.02
CA LEU A 64 -24.04 -7.53 -24.26
C LEU A 64 -22.51 -7.56 -24.32
N MET A 65 -21.82 -6.52 -23.85
CA MET A 65 -20.35 -6.55 -23.73
C MET A 65 -19.84 -7.70 -22.86
N ALA A 66 -20.53 -8.05 -21.77
CA ALA A 66 -20.16 -9.19 -20.93
C ALA A 66 -20.29 -10.53 -21.67
N PHE A 67 -21.35 -10.72 -22.47
CA PHE A 67 -21.51 -11.92 -23.29
C PHE A 67 -20.47 -11.99 -24.41
N VAL A 68 -20.13 -10.87 -25.05
CA VAL A 68 -19.03 -10.81 -26.02
C VAL A 68 -17.70 -11.19 -25.36
N TYR A 69 -17.44 -10.68 -24.15
CA TYR A 69 -16.25 -11.02 -23.40
C TYR A 69 -16.15 -12.54 -23.15
N LEU A 70 -17.24 -13.18 -22.73
CA LEU A 70 -17.27 -14.63 -22.47
C LEU A 70 -17.12 -15.48 -23.74
N ASP A 71 -17.71 -15.04 -24.86
CA ASP A 71 -17.51 -15.70 -26.15
C ASP A 71 -16.04 -15.63 -26.59
N VAL A 72 -15.44 -14.45 -26.49
CA VAL A 72 -13.99 -14.23 -26.73
C VAL A 72 -13.16 -15.14 -25.82
N LEU A 73 -13.48 -15.18 -24.54
CA LEU A 73 -12.83 -16.02 -23.54
C LEU A 73 -12.91 -17.51 -23.88
N SER A 74 -14.05 -18.00 -24.37
CA SER A 74 -14.23 -19.41 -24.76
C SER A 74 -13.44 -19.81 -26.01
N ARG A 75 -13.11 -18.84 -26.87
CA ARG A 75 -12.40 -19.03 -28.14
C ARG A 75 -10.89 -18.93 -27.99
N VAL A 76 -10.41 -18.20 -26.99
CA VAL A 76 -8.98 -18.08 -26.70
C VAL A 76 -8.57 -19.22 -25.76
N GLY A 77 -7.82 -20.19 -26.28
CA GLY A 77 -7.32 -21.33 -25.50
C GLY A 77 -6.33 -20.94 -24.40
N GLU A 78 -5.87 -21.92 -23.59
CA GLU A 78 -4.87 -21.69 -22.55
C GLU A 78 -3.56 -21.13 -23.16
N PRO A 79 -3.14 -19.91 -22.76
CA PRO A 79 -1.91 -19.32 -23.27
C PRO A 79 -0.71 -20.03 -22.64
N THR A 80 -0.24 -21.10 -23.28
CA THR A 80 1.01 -21.77 -22.90
C THR A 80 2.21 -20.96 -23.41
N PRO A 81 3.24 -20.70 -22.59
CA PRO A 81 4.41 -19.90 -22.99
C PRO A 81 5.11 -20.38 -24.26
N VAL A 82 5.01 -21.68 -24.55
CA VAL A 82 5.64 -22.34 -25.70
C VAL A 82 4.96 -22.00 -27.03
N LYS A 83 3.66 -21.70 -27.03
CA LYS A 83 2.91 -21.45 -28.28
C LYS A 83 3.24 -20.10 -28.91
N MET A 84 3.48 -19.04 -28.11
CA MET A 84 3.75 -17.70 -28.67
C MET A 84 5.09 -17.60 -29.43
N TRP A 85 6.14 -18.32 -29.01
CA TRP A 85 7.43 -18.32 -29.73
C TRP A 85 7.44 -19.25 -30.95
N THR A 86 6.57 -20.25 -30.98
CA THR A 86 6.47 -21.23 -32.08
C THR A 86 5.46 -20.82 -33.17
N TYR A 87 4.52 -19.91 -32.88
CA TYR A 87 3.60 -19.33 -33.87
C TYR A 87 4.30 -18.55 -34.99
N GLY A 88 5.58 -18.23 -34.82
CA GLY A 88 6.41 -17.60 -35.85
C GLY A 88 6.85 -18.51 -37.00
N ARG A 89 6.56 -19.83 -37.02
CA ARG A 89 7.10 -20.69 -38.10
C ARG A 89 6.19 -21.69 -38.82
N LYS A 90 5.06 -22.21 -38.30
CA LYS A 90 4.34 -23.29 -39.04
C LYS A 90 2.80 -23.34 -39.02
N ASN A 91 2.06 -22.62 -38.18
CA ASN A 91 0.58 -22.71 -38.18
C ASN A 91 -0.08 -21.33 -38.25
N LEU A 92 -0.82 -21.07 -39.34
CA LEU A 92 -1.52 -19.81 -39.64
C LEU A 92 -2.83 -19.60 -38.85
N THR A 93 -3.13 -20.43 -37.85
CA THR A 93 -4.37 -20.39 -37.03
C THR A 93 -4.26 -19.55 -35.74
N GLY A 94 -3.12 -18.91 -35.46
CA GLY A 94 -2.89 -18.15 -34.21
C GLY A 94 -3.16 -16.65 -34.27
N PHE A 95 -3.54 -16.12 -35.44
CA PHE A 95 -3.86 -14.69 -35.58
C PHE A 95 -5.17 -14.33 -34.89
N ASP A 96 -6.16 -15.22 -34.91
CA ASP A 96 -7.45 -15.00 -34.25
C ASP A 96 -7.30 -14.95 -32.74
N GLU A 97 -6.48 -15.83 -32.14
CA GLU A 97 -6.18 -15.77 -30.72
C GLU A 97 -5.57 -14.41 -30.32
N LEU A 98 -4.63 -13.86 -31.10
CA LEU A 98 -4.04 -12.55 -30.83
C LEU A 98 -5.01 -11.39 -31.02
N ARG A 99 -5.86 -11.44 -32.08
CA ARG A 99 -6.94 -10.46 -32.33
C ARG A 99 -7.94 -10.43 -31.17
N LEU A 100 -8.38 -11.61 -30.75
CA LEU A 100 -9.32 -11.81 -29.66
C LEU A 100 -8.72 -11.41 -28.30
N LEU A 101 -7.41 -11.61 -28.09
CA LEU A 101 -6.71 -11.12 -26.91
C LEU A 101 -6.67 -9.58 -26.82
N ASP A 102 -6.60 -8.85 -27.95
CA ASP A 102 -6.70 -7.39 -27.94
C ASP A 102 -8.12 -6.92 -27.65
N LEU A 103 -9.13 -7.52 -28.30
CA LEU A 103 -10.54 -7.25 -28.02
C LEU A 103 -10.87 -7.50 -26.53
N ARG A 104 -10.40 -8.62 -25.97
CA ARG A 104 -10.51 -8.96 -24.54
C ARG A 104 -9.99 -7.80 -23.67
N GLN A 105 -8.84 -7.23 -24.01
CA GLN A 105 -8.24 -6.13 -23.26
C GLN A 105 -9.03 -4.82 -23.39
N SER A 106 -9.57 -4.54 -24.57
CA SER A 106 -10.41 -3.37 -24.82
C SER A 106 -11.74 -3.45 -24.07
N LEU A 107 -12.33 -4.64 -23.98
CA LEU A 107 -13.56 -4.89 -23.21
C LEU A 107 -13.36 -4.77 -21.70
N LEU A 108 -12.24 -5.26 -21.16
CA LEU A 108 -11.95 -5.16 -19.72
C LEU A 108 -11.84 -3.71 -19.21
N LYS A 109 -11.49 -2.77 -20.09
CA LYS A 109 -11.43 -1.34 -19.76
C LYS A 109 -12.81 -0.68 -19.72
N LYS A 110 -13.86 -1.34 -20.24
CA LYS A 110 -15.25 -0.86 -20.21
C LYS A 110 -15.96 -1.40 -18.97
N LYS A 111 -17.08 -0.78 -18.56
CA LYS A 111 -17.94 -1.34 -17.49
C LYS A 111 -18.68 -2.57 -18.03
N LEU A 112 -18.54 -3.71 -17.37
CA LEU A 112 -19.24 -4.95 -17.70
C LEU A 112 -20.29 -5.24 -16.61
N SER A 113 -21.53 -5.52 -17.00
CA SER A 113 -22.58 -5.94 -16.07
C SER A 113 -22.60 -7.47 -16.01
N LEU A 114 -21.83 -8.02 -15.07
CA LEU A 114 -21.65 -9.47 -14.89
C LEU A 114 -22.65 -10.00 -13.87
N ASN A 115 -23.24 -11.17 -14.13
CA ASN A 115 -23.90 -11.96 -13.10
C ASN A 115 -22.88 -12.88 -12.39
N GLU A 116 -23.34 -13.65 -11.40
CA GLU A 116 -22.47 -14.51 -10.58
C GLU A 116 -21.69 -15.57 -11.39
N SER A 117 -22.36 -16.26 -12.33
CA SER A 117 -21.74 -17.31 -13.15
C SER A 117 -20.74 -16.73 -14.14
N GLN A 118 -21.06 -15.56 -14.70
CA GLN A 118 -20.18 -14.83 -15.60
C GLN A 118 -18.94 -14.30 -14.88
N LEU A 119 -19.09 -13.74 -13.67
CA LEU A 119 -17.95 -13.31 -12.86
C LEU A 119 -17.04 -14.49 -12.51
N THR A 120 -17.63 -15.62 -12.15
CA THR A 120 -16.88 -16.86 -11.84
C THR A 120 -16.04 -17.30 -13.03
N ALA A 121 -16.64 -17.37 -14.23
CA ALA A 121 -15.93 -17.75 -15.45
C ALA A 121 -14.76 -16.79 -15.79
N VAL A 122 -14.94 -15.49 -15.57
CA VAL A 122 -13.90 -14.46 -15.79
C VAL A 122 -12.70 -14.71 -14.86
N LEU A 123 -12.94 -15.03 -13.59
CA LEU A 123 -11.89 -15.21 -12.59
C LEU A 123 -11.14 -16.54 -12.77
N GLU A 124 -11.84 -17.64 -13.05
CA GLU A 124 -11.21 -18.95 -13.28
C GLU A 124 -10.27 -18.95 -14.49
N GLN A 125 -10.63 -18.25 -15.56
CA GLN A 125 -9.77 -18.18 -16.73
C GLN A 125 -8.56 -17.27 -16.52
N GLN A 126 -8.71 -16.23 -15.70
CA GLN A 126 -7.57 -15.40 -15.35
C GLN A 126 -6.54 -16.21 -14.57
N ASP A 127 -6.96 -17.10 -13.66
CA ASP A 127 -6.09 -18.06 -12.94
C ASP A 127 -5.27 -18.94 -13.88
N LYS A 128 -5.90 -19.45 -14.94
CA LYS A 128 -5.23 -20.25 -15.99
C LYS A 128 -4.24 -19.46 -16.85
N THR A 129 -4.30 -18.13 -16.84
CA THR A 129 -3.46 -17.24 -17.67
C THR A 129 -2.22 -16.72 -16.90
N TYR A 130 -1.98 -17.17 -15.66
CA TYR A 130 -0.99 -16.63 -14.70
C TYR A 130 0.47 -16.51 -15.18
N GLY A 131 0.83 -17.11 -16.33
CA GLY A 131 2.17 -17.00 -16.91
C GLY A 131 2.54 -15.62 -17.47
N TYR A 132 1.57 -14.77 -17.82
CA TYR A 132 1.84 -13.43 -18.36
C TYR A 132 1.62 -12.34 -17.31
N ARG A 133 2.71 -12.03 -16.60
CA ARG A 133 3.01 -10.83 -15.81
C ARG A 133 1.82 -9.87 -15.63
N PHE A 134 1.27 -9.83 -14.41
CA PHE A 134 0.75 -8.73 -13.56
C PHE A 134 0.27 -7.38 -14.16
N SER A 135 0.26 -7.19 -15.46
CA SER A 135 0.19 -5.88 -16.12
C SER A 135 -1.23 -5.35 -16.25
N LYS A 136 -2.25 -6.15 -15.93
CA LYS A 136 -3.67 -5.79 -16.14
C LYS A 136 -4.62 -6.33 -15.08
N LEU A 137 -4.09 -6.78 -13.94
CA LEU A 137 -4.90 -7.23 -12.81
C LEU A 137 -5.92 -6.15 -12.38
N ASP A 138 -5.50 -4.90 -12.52
CA ASP A 138 -6.28 -3.70 -12.20
C ASP A 138 -7.65 -3.64 -12.89
N ASP A 139 -7.73 -4.08 -14.15
CA ASP A 139 -8.99 -4.05 -14.89
C ASP A 139 -9.93 -5.18 -14.45
N TYR A 140 -9.42 -6.35 -14.06
CA TYR A 140 -10.24 -7.44 -13.49
C TYR A 140 -10.80 -7.05 -12.12
N LEU A 141 -9.97 -6.44 -11.27
CA LEU A 141 -10.36 -6.10 -9.91
C LEU A 141 -11.40 -4.97 -9.85
N LYS A 142 -11.46 -4.11 -10.87
CA LYS A 142 -12.57 -3.15 -11.05
C LYS A 142 -13.91 -3.85 -11.23
N HIS A 143 -13.96 -4.94 -12.00
CA HIS A 143 -15.20 -5.71 -12.22
C HIS A 143 -15.66 -6.43 -10.96
N VAL A 144 -14.73 -7.01 -10.21
CA VAL A 144 -15.05 -7.63 -8.91
C VAL A 144 -15.60 -6.60 -7.93
N ALA A 145 -15.00 -5.40 -7.88
CA ALA A 145 -15.49 -4.31 -7.05
C ALA A 145 -16.88 -3.81 -7.48
N THR A 146 -17.11 -3.65 -8.78
CA THR A 146 -18.41 -3.23 -9.33
C THR A 146 -19.50 -4.26 -8.99
N TYR A 147 -19.21 -5.55 -9.17
CA TYR A 147 -20.14 -6.62 -8.82
C TYR A 147 -20.50 -6.60 -7.33
N TRP A 148 -19.52 -6.39 -6.45
CA TRP A 148 -19.76 -6.25 -5.02
C TRP A 148 -20.64 -5.04 -4.70
N GLU A 149 -20.34 -3.87 -5.28
CA GLU A 149 -21.12 -2.65 -5.08
C GLU A 149 -22.59 -2.84 -5.53
N GLU A 150 -22.84 -3.65 -6.56
CA GLU A 150 -24.17 -3.94 -7.09
C GLU A 150 -24.92 -5.06 -6.34
N ASN A 151 -24.23 -6.04 -5.75
CA ASN A 151 -24.85 -7.25 -5.20
C ASN A 151 -24.63 -7.46 -3.68
N PHE A 152 -23.80 -6.64 -3.03
CA PHE A 152 -23.45 -6.73 -1.60
C PHE A 152 -22.97 -8.14 -1.18
N GLY A 153 -22.25 -8.84 -2.08
CA GLY A 153 -21.71 -10.19 -1.86
C GLY A 153 -20.74 -10.61 -2.97
N LEU A 154 -19.80 -11.50 -2.68
CA LEU A 154 -18.91 -12.13 -3.66
C LEU A 154 -19.16 -13.64 -3.68
N PRO A 155 -19.12 -14.30 -4.86
CA PRO A 155 -19.15 -15.75 -4.94
C PRO A 155 -17.88 -16.38 -4.31
N LEU A 156 -17.98 -17.61 -3.82
CA LEU A 156 -16.87 -18.32 -3.16
C LEU A 156 -15.60 -18.40 -4.02
N VAL A 157 -15.76 -18.57 -5.35
CA VAL A 157 -14.63 -18.58 -6.29
C VAL A 157 -13.90 -17.25 -6.33
N ALA A 158 -14.62 -16.13 -6.21
CA ALA A 158 -14.01 -14.82 -6.10
C ALA A 158 -13.21 -14.68 -4.80
N HIS A 159 -13.68 -15.26 -3.69
CA HIS A 159 -12.90 -15.26 -2.45
C HIS A 159 -11.56 -15.98 -2.59
N THR A 160 -11.56 -17.19 -3.15
CA THR A 160 -10.33 -17.99 -3.36
C THR A 160 -9.37 -17.29 -4.32
N TYR A 161 -9.87 -16.86 -5.48
CA TYR A 161 -9.05 -16.17 -6.49
C TYR A 161 -8.40 -14.89 -5.93
N LEU A 162 -9.20 -14.05 -5.25
CA LEU A 162 -8.68 -12.81 -4.69
C LEU A 162 -7.66 -13.05 -3.55
N ALA A 163 -7.77 -14.17 -2.80
CA ALA A 163 -6.78 -14.54 -1.79
C ALA A 163 -5.41 -14.86 -2.43
N ASP A 164 -5.40 -15.64 -3.52
CA ASP A 164 -4.19 -15.98 -4.27
C ASP A 164 -3.57 -14.76 -4.97
N VAL A 165 -4.42 -13.89 -5.52
CA VAL A 165 -4.02 -12.59 -6.04
C VAL A 165 -3.38 -11.73 -4.97
N THR A 166 -4.00 -11.62 -3.78
CA THR A 166 -3.47 -10.82 -2.66
C THR A 166 -2.09 -11.31 -2.24
N LYS A 167 -1.89 -12.64 -2.12
CA LYS A 167 -0.59 -13.23 -1.82
C LYS A 167 0.47 -12.85 -2.83
N SER A 168 0.12 -12.86 -4.13
CA SER A 168 1.02 -12.48 -5.21
C SER A 168 1.30 -10.98 -5.26
N LEU A 169 0.33 -10.14 -4.88
CA LEU A 169 0.45 -8.68 -4.83
C LEU A 169 1.28 -8.16 -3.66
N ARG A 170 1.43 -8.91 -2.57
CA ARG A 170 2.27 -8.51 -1.40
C ARG A 170 3.73 -8.22 -1.77
N HIS A 171 4.19 -8.67 -2.93
CA HIS A 171 5.55 -8.47 -3.43
C HIS A 171 5.65 -7.43 -4.57
N THR A 172 4.57 -6.74 -4.95
CA THR A 172 4.58 -5.76 -6.04
C THR A 172 5.03 -4.37 -5.59
N GLN A 173 5.94 -3.74 -6.35
CA GLN A 173 6.39 -2.37 -6.09
C GLN A 173 5.56 -1.28 -6.79
N ASN A 174 4.52 -1.64 -7.56
CA ASN A 174 3.67 -0.69 -8.28
C ASN A 174 2.58 -0.06 -7.37
N ALA A 175 2.45 1.27 -7.38
CA ALA A 175 1.47 2.03 -6.60
C ALA A 175 0.01 1.71 -6.96
N GLU A 176 -0.31 1.56 -8.24
CA GLU A 176 -1.68 1.23 -8.66
C GLU A 176 -2.07 -0.19 -8.24
N SER A 177 -1.16 -1.15 -8.44
CA SER A 177 -1.35 -2.52 -7.97
C SER A 177 -1.49 -2.59 -6.44
N ARG A 178 -0.85 -1.69 -5.67
CA ARG A 178 -1.07 -1.57 -4.21
C ARG A 178 -2.45 -1.02 -3.85
N LYS A 179 -2.95 0.02 -4.52
CA LYS A 179 -4.32 0.54 -4.31
C LYS A 179 -5.35 -0.55 -4.55
N ILE A 180 -5.11 -1.34 -5.57
CA ILE A 180 -6.02 -2.36 -6.06
C ILE A 180 -5.95 -3.62 -5.20
N ALA A 181 -4.76 -4.03 -4.76
CA ALA A 181 -4.59 -5.02 -3.70
C ALA A 181 -5.39 -4.64 -2.46
N ARG A 182 -5.33 -3.37 -2.05
CA ARG A 182 -6.08 -2.85 -0.88
C ARG A 182 -7.58 -2.85 -1.11
N LYS A 183 -8.07 -2.45 -2.29
CA LYS A 183 -9.51 -2.52 -2.60
C LYS A 183 -9.98 -3.97 -2.52
N VAL A 184 -9.28 -4.90 -3.17
CA VAL A 184 -9.55 -6.35 -3.07
C VAL A 184 -9.51 -6.86 -1.64
N TYR A 185 -8.51 -6.44 -0.89
CA TYR A 185 -8.35 -6.84 0.49
C TYR A 185 -9.51 -6.37 1.35
N SER A 186 -9.96 -5.13 1.19
CA SER A 186 -11.11 -4.58 1.91
C SER A 186 -12.42 -5.29 1.53
N LEU A 187 -12.56 -5.72 0.28
CA LEU A 187 -13.72 -6.46 -0.21
C LEU A 187 -13.74 -7.89 0.35
N LEU A 188 -12.58 -8.54 0.42
CA LEU A 188 -12.43 -9.89 0.99
C LEU A 188 -12.61 -9.96 2.50
N HIS A 189 -12.19 -8.90 3.19
CA HIS A 189 -11.98 -8.91 4.64
C HIS A 189 -12.84 -7.89 5.36
N ALA A 190 -13.99 -7.51 4.80
CA ALA A 190 -15.01 -6.74 5.49
C ALA A 190 -15.44 -7.48 6.77
N GLY A 191 -14.77 -7.17 7.89
CA GLY A 191 -14.98 -7.79 9.21
C GLY A 191 -13.89 -8.75 9.72
N SER A 192 -12.77 -9.00 9.01
CA SER A 192 -11.78 -10.01 9.43
C SER A 192 -10.56 -9.45 10.21
N GLN A 193 -9.81 -10.35 10.84
CA GLN A 193 -8.61 -10.05 11.65
C GLN A 193 -7.48 -9.33 10.88
N GLU A 194 -7.56 -9.31 9.55
CA GLU A 194 -6.49 -8.99 8.61
C GLU A 194 -6.24 -7.48 8.37
N LEU A 195 -7.07 -6.59 8.93
CA LEU A 195 -6.89 -5.13 8.92
C LEU A 195 -6.00 -4.61 10.07
N LEU A 196 -5.10 -5.45 10.59
CA LEU A 196 -4.17 -5.13 11.67
C LEU A 196 -2.73 -5.00 11.16
N PRO A 197 -1.81 -4.41 11.93
CA PRO A 197 -0.37 -4.42 11.63
C PRO A 197 0.18 -5.85 11.41
N ASP A 198 1.25 -5.99 10.64
CA ASP A 198 1.97 -7.25 10.51
C ASP A 198 2.82 -7.51 11.77
N THR A 199 2.77 -8.70 12.35
CA THR A 199 3.47 -9.04 13.61
C THR A 199 4.98 -9.28 13.47
N TYR A 200 5.52 -9.25 12.25
CA TYR A 200 6.85 -9.74 11.92
C TYR A 200 7.93 -8.99 12.72
N ASN A 201 8.48 -9.62 13.78
CA ASN A 201 9.53 -9.12 14.68
C ASN A 201 9.36 -7.70 15.26
N GLU A 202 8.28 -6.97 14.97
CA GLU A 202 8.04 -5.61 15.42
C GLU A 202 7.23 -5.58 16.74
N LYS A 203 7.87 -5.06 17.80
CA LYS A 203 7.28 -5.03 19.15
C LYS A 203 5.97 -4.23 19.20
N TRP A 204 5.94 -3.07 18.55
CA TRP A 204 4.74 -2.22 18.53
C TRP A 204 3.54 -2.98 17.93
N ALA A 205 3.70 -3.64 16.79
CA ALA A 205 2.64 -4.35 16.10
C ALA A 205 2.03 -5.46 16.97
N ARG A 206 2.88 -6.26 17.63
CA ARG A 206 2.43 -7.31 18.57
C ARG A 206 1.61 -6.74 19.72
N VAL A 207 2.08 -5.67 20.35
CA VAL A 207 1.38 -5.01 21.47
C VAL A 207 0.06 -4.41 21.00
N THR A 208 0.06 -3.70 19.87
CA THR A 208 -1.14 -3.13 19.27
C THR A 208 -2.20 -4.20 19.02
N ILE A 209 -1.85 -5.32 18.39
CA ILE A 209 -2.81 -6.41 18.09
C ILE A 209 -3.40 -7.01 19.36
N ALA A 210 -2.56 -7.29 20.36
CA ALA A 210 -3.03 -7.84 21.63
C ALA A 210 -4.01 -6.89 22.33
N GLU A 211 -3.73 -5.60 22.33
CA GLU A 211 -4.58 -4.59 22.94
C GLU A 211 -5.89 -4.38 22.20
N ILE A 212 -5.86 -4.36 20.87
CA ILE A 212 -7.08 -4.34 20.06
C ILE A 212 -7.91 -5.59 20.32
N GLY A 213 -7.29 -6.76 20.42
CA GLY A 213 -7.97 -8.03 20.73
C GLY A 213 -8.75 -8.00 22.05
N ASN A 214 -8.33 -7.18 23.01
CA ASN A 214 -9.00 -7.00 24.31
C ASN A 214 -10.14 -5.97 24.29
N LEU A 215 -10.38 -5.28 23.17
CA LEU A 215 -11.47 -4.31 23.04
C LEU A 215 -12.79 -4.98 22.65
N SER A 216 -13.91 -4.29 22.88
CA SER A 216 -15.22 -4.73 22.39
C SER A 216 -15.26 -4.80 20.85
N PRO A 217 -16.12 -5.64 20.25
CA PRO A 217 -16.18 -5.80 18.79
C PRO A 217 -16.35 -4.48 18.01
N ALA A 218 -17.19 -3.56 18.52
CA ALA A 218 -17.38 -2.24 17.91
C ALA A 218 -16.09 -1.41 17.90
N ARG A 219 -15.34 -1.42 19.00
CA ARG A 219 -14.05 -0.72 19.11
C ARG A 219 -12.97 -1.36 18.25
N GLN A 220 -12.96 -2.70 18.16
CA GLN A 220 -12.08 -3.41 17.23
C GLN A 220 -12.33 -2.97 15.78
N THR A 221 -13.59 -2.90 15.35
CA THR A 221 -13.97 -2.46 14.01
C THR A 221 -13.51 -1.03 13.74
N ALA A 222 -13.71 -0.10 14.69
CA ALA A 222 -13.24 1.28 14.55
C ALA A 222 -11.73 1.37 14.33
N TRP A 223 -10.93 0.63 15.13
CA TRP A 223 -9.48 0.58 14.97
C TRP A 223 -9.03 -0.06 13.65
N ARG A 224 -9.71 -1.12 13.20
CA ARG A 224 -9.44 -1.75 11.90
C ARG A 224 -9.67 -0.79 10.74
N GLN A 225 -10.78 -0.04 10.78
CA GLN A 225 -11.07 1.00 9.78
C GLN A 225 -10.02 2.12 9.82
N LEU A 226 -9.59 2.51 11.01
CA LEU A 226 -8.54 3.50 11.18
C LEU A 226 -7.20 3.02 10.61
N PHE A 227 -6.75 1.80 10.89
CA PHE A 227 -5.50 1.26 10.33
C PHE A 227 -5.56 1.12 8.81
N PHE A 228 -6.72 0.70 8.28
CA PHE A 228 -6.93 0.65 6.84
C PHE A 228 -6.79 2.04 6.19
N HIS A 229 -7.40 3.07 6.80
CA HIS A 229 -7.28 4.45 6.31
C HIS A 229 -5.86 5.02 6.51
N ALA A 230 -5.17 4.63 7.59
CA ALA A 230 -3.79 5.02 7.85
C ALA A 230 -2.84 4.50 6.76
N GLU A 231 -3.00 3.23 6.36
CA GLU A 231 -2.22 2.62 5.27
C GLU A 231 -2.41 3.36 3.93
N ASP A 232 -3.57 3.99 3.72
CA ASP A 232 -3.93 4.71 2.49
C ASP A 232 -3.25 6.08 2.31
N CYS A 233 -2.41 6.48 3.26
CA CYS A 233 -1.60 7.69 3.12
C CYS A 233 -0.46 7.49 2.09
N ASP A 234 -0.77 7.63 0.80
CA ASP A 234 0.19 7.41 -0.30
C ASP A 234 1.15 8.61 -0.50
N THR A 235 0.70 9.84 -0.25
CA THR A 235 1.48 11.08 -0.47
C THR A 235 2.35 11.47 0.73
N ALA A 236 3.45 12.22 0.53
CA ALA A 236 4.35 12.61 1.61
C ALA A 236 3.62 13.39 2.73
N LYS A 237 2.76 14.34 2.35
CA LYS A 237 1.79 15.05 3.20
C LYS A 237 0.37 14.64 2.74
N PRO A 238 -0.57 14.34 3.66
CA PRO A 238 -1.93 13.91 3.29
C PRO A 238 -2.72 15.00 2.58
N SER A 239 -3.68 14.60 1.75
CA SER A 239 -4.65 15.53 1.15
C SER A 239 -5.66 16.02 2.19
N PRO A 240 -6.33 17.17 1.96
CA PRO A 240 -7.41 17.66 2.82
C PRO A 240 -8.54 16.63 2.99
N GLU A 241 -8.90 15.93 1.92
CA GLU A 241 -9.92 14.87 1.94
C GLU A 241 -9.52 13.70 2.83
N TRP A 242 -8.26 13.25 2.73
CA TRP A 242 -7.75 12.19 3.59
C TRP A 242 -7.75 12.61 5.07
N ALA A 243 -7.35 13.86 5.35
CA ALA A 243 -7.29 14.40 6.70
C ALA A 243 -8.70 14.54 7.33
N ALA A 244 -9.69 15.01 6.56
CA ALA A 244 -11.08 15.12 7.04
C ALA A 244 -11.67 13.73 7.37
N LYS A 245 -11.43 12.74 6.51
CA LYS A 245 -11.85 11.36 6.77
C LYS A 245 -11.12 10.76 7.98
N ALA A 246 -9.83 11.02 8.12
CA ALA A 246 -9.05 10.58 9.27
C ALA A 246 -9.61 11.13 10.60
N GLN A 247 -9.95 12.42 10.65
CA GLN A 247 -10.57 13.03 11.83
C GLN A 247 -11.91 12.37 12.18
N THR A 248 -12.73 12.06 11.17
CA THR A 248 -14.01 11.35 11.36
C THR A 248 -13.81 9.95 11.95
N LEU A 249 -12.78 9.23 11.52
CA LEU A 249 -12.46 7.88 12.03
C LEU A 249 -11.82 7.90 13.42
N VAL A 250 -11.10 8.97 13.76
CA VAL A 250 -10.48 9.15 15.08
C VAL A 250 -11.50 9.57 16.14
N ALA A 251 -12.50 10.39 15.77
CA ALA A 251 -13.51 10.92 16.69
C ALA A 251 -14.19 9.88 17.61
N PRO A 252 -14.62 8.68 17.13
CA PRO A 252 -15.24 7.67 17.99
C PRO A 252 -14.26 6.84 18.82
N ILE A 253 -12.94 7.02 18.66
CA ILE A 253 -11.93 6.21 19.34
C ILE A 253 -11.52 6.87 20.66
N GLU A 254 -12.07 6.35 21.74
CA GLU A 254 -11.62 6.68 23.09
C GLU A 254 -10.13 6.34 23.27
N ASN A 255 -9.43 7.16 24.05
CA ASN A 255 -8.01 6.98 24.38
C ASN A 255 -7.07 6.88 23.16
N PHE A 256 -7.45 7.46 22.01
CA PHE A 256 -6.60 7.49 20.81
C PHE A 256 -5.18 7.96 21.14
N VAL A 257 -5.05 9.08 21.84
CA VAL A 257 -3.74 9.70 22.13
C VAL A 257 -2.86 8.84 23.04
N PRO A 258 -3.31 8.36 24.22
CA PRO A 258 -2.52 7.44 25.03
C PRO A 258 -2.09 6.17 24.30
N LEU A 259 -3.00 5.57 23.52
CA LEU A 259 -2.72 4.32 22.80
C LEU A 259 -1.70 4.52 21.67
N VAL A 260 -1.94 5.51 20.80
CA VAL A 260 -1.03 5.80 19.68
C VAL A 260 0.34 6.25 20.17
N SER A 261 0.41 7.15 21.15
CA SER A 261 1.69 7.59 21.72
C SER A 261 2.50 6.41 22.26
N ARG A 262 1.83 5.47 22.95
CA ARG A 262 2.47 4.24 23.45
C ARG A 262 2.95 3.36 22.31
N TRP A 263 2.12 3.08 21.30
CA TRP A 263 2.51 2.21 20.19
C TRP A 263 3.65 2.80 19.37
N LEU A 264 3.61 4.10 19.06
CA LEU A 264 4.71 4.80 18.40
C LEU A 264 5.99 4.76 19.25
N THR A 265 5.88 4.85 20.58
CA THR A 265 7.04 4.69 21.48
C THR A 265 7.62 3.27 21.44
N LEU A 266 6.81 2.25 21.18
CA LEU A 266 7.27 0.88 21.05
C LEU A 266 7.92 0.57 19.69
N PHE A 267 7.90 1.51 18.74
CA PHE A 267 8.60 1.36 17.47
C PHE A 267 10.12 1.27 17.74
N SER A 268 10.72 0.19 17.24
CA SER A 268 12.13 -0.13 17.44
C SER A 268 12.67 -0.90 16.24
N VAL A 269 13.99 -0.88 16.07
CA VAL A 269 14.67 -1.87 15.24
C VAL A 269 14.53 -3.24 15.92
N PRO A 270 14.15 -4.32 15.22
CA PRO A 270 14.10 -5.65 15.78
C PRO A 270 15.50 -6.14 16.16
N GLU A 271 15.59 -7.03 17.15
CA GLU A 271 16.86 -7.70 17.47
C GLU A 271 17.35 -8.50 16.25
N GLU A 272 18.66 -8.49 16.01
CA GLU A 272 19.27 -9.29 14.95
C GLU A 272 19.00 -10.77 15.23
N VAL A 273 18.21 -11.42 14.37
CA VAL A 273 18.03 -12.87 14.44
C VAL A 273 19.09 -13.52 13.53
N PRO A 274 19.95 -14.41 14.07
CA PRO A 274 20.85 -15.20 13.23
C PRO A 274 20.03 -16.04 12.25
N VAL A 275 20.27 -15.88 10.94
CA VAL A 275 19.65 -16.73 9.92
C VAL A 275 20.65 -17.82 9.56
N GLU A 276 20.30 -19.08 9.82
CA GLU A 276 21.08 -20.23 9.35
C GLU A 276 21.00 -20.33 7.82
N ARG A 277 22.15 -20.48 7.16
CA ARG A 277 22.24 -20.71 5.72
C ARG A 277 22.93 -22.05 5.45
N TYR A 278 22.29 -22.84 4.60
CA TYR A 278 22.90 -23.99 3.95
C TYR A 278 23.23 -23.61 2.52
N THR A 279 24.47 -23.86 2.09
CA THR A 279 24.84 -23.75 0.67
C THR A 279 25.29 -25.11 0.20
N GLU A 280 24.71 -25.61 -0.88
CA GLU A 280 25.22 -26.78 -1.59
C GLU A 280 26.43 -26.35 -2.42
N ILE A 281 27.61 -26.84 -2.03
CA ILE A 281 28.82 -26.69 -2.82
C ILE A 281 29.22 -28.10 -3.23
N TYR A 282 29.31 -28.34 -4.55
CA TYR A 282 29.65 -29.66 -5.13
C TYR A 282 28.77 -30.84 -4.66
N GLY A 283 27.48 -30.61 -4.39
CA GLY A 283 26.56 -31.69 -4.00
C GLY A 283 26.69 -32.16 -2.55
N GLU A 284 27.52 -31.50 -1.74
CA GLU A 284 27.60 -31.71 -0.29
C GLU A 284 27.03 -30.50 0.45
N THR A 285 26.12 -30.75 1.40
CA THR A 285 25.63 -29.72 2.31
C THR A 285 26.71 -29.42 3.34
N GLN A 286 27.52 -28.39 3.10
CA GLN A 286 28.51 -27.95 4.10
C GLN A 286 27.88 -26.95 5.07
N HIS A 287 27.99 -27.25 6.37
CA HIS A 287 27.63 -26.33 7.44
C HIS A 287 28.75 -25.31 7.61
N ILE A 288 28.60 -24.13 7.01
CA ILE A 288 29.54 -23.03 7.21
C ILE A 288 29.05 -22.24 8.45
N PRO A 289 29.83 -22.16 9.55
CA PRO A 289 29.51 -21.24 10.64
C PRO A 289 29.49 -19.81 10.06
N HIS A 290 28.29 -19.25 9.90
CA HIS A 290 28.14 -18.00 9.17
C HIS A 290 28.56 -16.82 10.05
N ILE A 291 29.43 -15.97 9.50
CA ILE A 291 29.73 -14.64 10.02
C ILE A 291 28.42 -13.84 9.93
N PRO A 292 27.86 -13.30 11.03
CA PRO A 292 26.55 -12.64 11.02
C PRO A 292 26.52 -11.57 9.92
N SER A 293 25.79 -11.84 8.83
CA SER A 293 25.73 -10.92 7.70
C SER A 293 24.83 -9.71 7.96
N GLY A 294 24.44 -9.45 9.21
CA GLY A 294 23.71 -8.25 9.63
C GLY A 294 22.46 -7.93 8.82
N ARG A 295 21.79 -8.93 8.23
CA ARG A 295 20.63 -8.70 7.36
C ARG A 295 19.40 -8.54 8.24
N PHE A 296 19.12 -7.31 8.65
CA PHE A 296 17.81 -6.94 9.17
C PHE A 296 16.75 -7.21 8.10
N THR A 297 15.61 -7.78 8.48
CA THR A 297 14.45 -7.83 7.57
C THR A 297 13.79 -6.46 7.58
N PRO A 298 13.60 -5.79 6.43
CA PRO A 298 12.95 -4.48 6.37
C PRO A 298 11.57 -4.46 7.03
N VAL A 299 11.16 -3.30 7.57
CA VAL A 299 9.77 -3.07 8.02
C VAL A 299 8.81 -3.39 6.87
N SER A 300 7.73 -4.12 7.16
CA SER A 300 6.74 -4.46 6.14
C SER A 300 6.14 -3.20 5.52
N ASP A 301 5.83 -3.25 4.22
CA ASP A 301 5.24 -2.11 3.51
C ASP A 301 3.92 -1.63 4.14
N ARG A 302 3.14 -2.56 4.70
CA ARG A 302 1.91 -2.31 5.45
C ARG A 302 2.22 -1.54 6.73
N ASN A 303 3.16 -2.03 7.54
CA ASN A 303 3.55 -1.39 8.79
C ASN A 303 4.10 0.01 8.54
N GLN A 304 4.89 0.20 7.48
CA GLN A 304 5.33 1.54 7.07
C GLN A 304 4.16 2.46 6.69
N GLY A 305 3.15 1.93 6.00
CA GLY A 305 1.93 2.67 5.65
C GLY A 305 1.13 3.07 6.90
N ILE A 306 0.84 2.10 7.77
CA ILE A 306 0.09 2.30 9.01
C ILE A 306 0.79 3.32 9.91
N LEU A 307 2.09 3.14 10.20
CA LEU A 307 2.84 4.08 11.06
C LEU A 307 2.87 5.49 10.49
N LYS A 308 3.04 5.63 9.16
CA LYS A 308 2.95 6.93 8.47
C LYS A 308 1.57 7.57 8.65
N GLY A 309 0.50 6.83 8.43
CA GLY A 309 -0.86 7.35 8.58
C GLY A 309 -1.19 7.70 10.03
N LEU A 310 -0.79 6.87 10.99
CA LEU A 310 -0.94 7.14 12.42
C LEU A 310 -0.19 8.40 12.86
N ALA A 311 1.02 8.63 12.33
CA ALA A 311 1.74 9.87 12.55
C ALA A 311 0.92 11.07 12.05
N TRP A 312 0.46 11.04 10.79
CA TRP A 312 -0.32 12.14 10.22
C TRP A 312 -1.68 12.37 10.90
N MET A 313 -2.30 11.33 11.47
CA MET A 313 -3.51 11.47 12.32
C MET A 313 -3.26 12.23 13.63
N CYS A 314 -1.99 12.45 13.96
CA CYS A 314 -1.58 13.28 15.10
C CYS A 314 -1.27 14.74 14.72
N ALA A 315 -1.45 15.15 13.46
CA ALA A 315 -1.26 16.54 13.07
C ALA A 315 -2.28 17.46 13.77
N GLY A 316 -1.86 18.68 14.14
CA GLY A 316 -2.70 19.64 14.87
C GLY A 316 -2.95 19.31 16.34
N ARG A 317 -2.26 18.30 16.88
CA ARG A 317 -2.35 17.90 18.28
C ARG A 317 -1.31 18.60 19.15
N ASN A 318 -1.59 18.70 20.44
CA ASN A 318 -0.80 19.52 21.37
C ASN A 318 -0.16 18.70 22.50
N GLU A 319 -0.47 17.40 22.57
CA GLU A 319 -0.01 16.53 23.64
C GLU A 319 1.48 16.20 23.50
N ILE A 320 2.26 16.53 24.55
CA ILE A 320 3.71 16.30 24.62
C ILE A 320 4.08 14.82 24.38
N ALA A 321 3.25 13.89 24.85
CA ALA A 321 3.47 12.46 24.68
C ALA A 321 3.52 12.04 23.20
N ILE A 322 2.72 12.68 22.35
CA ILE A 322 2.73 12.45 20.90
C ILE A 322 4.01 12.99 20.30
N ALA A 323 4.38 14.23 20.61
CA ALA A 323 5.58 14.85 20.07
C ALA A 323 6.84 14.01 20.38
N ARG A 324 6.98 13.52 21.62
CA ARG A 324 8.08 12.62 22.02
C ARG A 324 8.04 11.28 21.30
N ALA A 325 6.84 10.71 21.11
CA ALA A 325 6.69 9.46 20.39
C ALA A 325 7.05 9.62 18.90
N LEU A 326 6.66 10.73 18.26
CA LEU A 326 7.03 11.07 16.88
C LEU A 326 8.53 11.31 16.74
N GLU A 327 9.17 12.02 17.68
CA GLU A 327 10.62 12.18 17.72
C GLU A 327 11.32 10.82 17.72
N ARG A 328 10.85 9.90 18.57
CA ARG A 328 11.39 8.54 18.64
C ARG A 328 11.21 7.78 17.32
N VAL A 329 10.03 7.85 16.70
CA VAL A 329 9.78 7.21 15.40
C VAL A 329 10.73 7.75 14.32
N ALA A 330 10.95 9.07 14.28
CA ALA A 330 11.88 9.69 13.36
C ALA A 330 13.32 9.21 13.60
N ALA A 331 13.79 9.22 14.84
CA ALA A 331 15.14 8.79 15.19
C ALA A 331 15.39 7.31 14.90
N VAL A 332 14.44 6.43 15.26
CA VAL A 332 14.55 4.97 15.02
C VAL A 332 14.42 4.66 13.53
N GLY A 333 13.47 5.26 12.83
CA GLY A 333 13.24 4.99 11.41
C GLY A 333 14.37 5.46 10.50
N LEU A 334 15.18 6.43 10.93
CA LEU A 334 16.36 6.90 10.18
C LEU A 334 17.67 6.27 10.65
N GLN A 335 17.61 5.30 11.58
CA GLN A 335 18.77 4.52 11.94
C GLN A 335 19.27 3.73 10.72
N LYS A 336 20.57 3.86 10.42
CA LYS A 336 21.20 3.15 9.31
C LYS A 336 21.57 1.72 9.72
N LEU A 337 21.06 0.74 8.98
CA LEU A 337 21.28 -0.68 9.21
C LEU A 337 22.08 -1.29 8.06
N SER A 338 22.96 -2.25 8.39
CA SER A 338 23.79 -2.93 7.40
C SER A 338 22.91 -3.70 6.41
N GLY A 339 23.18 -3.58 5.11
CA GLY A 339 22.46 -4.30 4.06
C GLY A 339 21.01 -3.88 3.80
N VAL A 340 20.44 -2.96 4.59
CA VAL A 340 19.05 -2.45 4.42
C VAL A 340 19.04 -0.96 4.06
N GLY A 341 19.93 -0.16 4.66
CA GLY A 341 19.84 1.31 4.62
C GLY A 341 19.10 1.85 5.83
N GLU A 342 18.39 2.96 5.69
CA GLU A 342 17.54 3.51 6.75
C GLU A 342 16.38 2.56 7.06
N TRP A 343 16.13 2.34 8.35
CA TRP A 343 15.17 1.33 8.82
C TRP A 343 13.74 1.50 8.28
N ALA A 344 13.19 2.71 8.34
CA ALA A 344 11.80 3.02 8.00
C ALA A 344 11.63 4.50 7.59
N ILE A 345 12.07 4.85 6.39
CA ILE A 345 12.07 6.24 5.88
C ILE A 345 10.66 6.84 5.86
N ARG A 346 9.65 6.08 5.39
CA ARG A 346 8.28 6.59 5.21
C ARG A 346 7.63 7.04 6.53
N PRO A 347 7.59 6.20 7.59
CA PRO A 347 7.16 6.64 8.92
C PRO A 347 7.99 7.80 9.48
N ALA A 348 9.31 7.77 9.31
CA ALA A 348 10.18 8.78 9.89
C ALA A 348 9.95 10.19 9.31
N LEU A 349 9.86 10.32 7.98
CA LEU A 349 9.58 11.60 7.32
C LEU A 349 8.18 12.11 7.64
N ALA A 350 7.21 11.20 7.83
CA ALA A 350 5.86 11.56 8.26
C ALA A 350 5.84 12.06 9.71
N ALA A 351 6.61 11.44 10.60
CA ALA A 351 6.74 11.89 11.98
C ALA A 351 7.38 13.29 12.07
N ILE A 352 8.45 13.55 11.31
CA ILE A 352 9.06 14.88 11.18
C ILE A 352 8.04 15.90 10.65
N GLY A 353 7.33 15.56 9.58
CA GLY A 353 6.29 16.42 9.00
C GLY A 353 5.18 16.74 9.99
N THR A 354 4.75 15.73 10.76
CA THR A 354 3.69 15.88 11.77
C THR A 354 4.12 16.82 12.89
N LEU A 355 5.37 16.72 13.39
CA LEU A 355 5.91 17.66 14.38
C LEU A 355 5.83 19.12 13.86
N GLY A 356 6.07 19.35 12.57
CA GLY A 356 5.90 20.66 11.94
C GLY A 356 4.47 21.21 11.95
N GLU A 357 3.47 20.31 11.95
CA GLU A 357 2.04 20.61 12.03
C GLU A 357 1.50 20.59 13.47
N MET A 358 2.37 20.66 14.49
CA MET A 358 2.01 20.77 15.91
C MET A 358 2.47 22.12 16.52
N PRO A 359 2.08 23.28 15.96
CA PRO A 359 2.58 24.60 16.38
C PRO A 359 2.34 24.95 17.84
N GLU A 360 1.24 24.48 18.41
CA GLU A 360 0.83 24.78 19.78
C GLU A 360 1.42 23.78 20.80
N CYS A 361 2.08 22.71 20.33
CA CYS A 361 2.74 21.76 21.22
C CYS A 361 4.12 22.30 21.63
N PRO A 362 4.38 22.51 22.94
CA PRO A 362 5.65 23.07 23.40
C PRO A 362 6.85 22.13 23.14
N GLU A 363 6.62 20.83 22.92
CA GLU A 363 7.67 19.84 22.68
C GLU A 363 7.99 19.65 21.19
N ALA A 364 7.15 20.16 20.26
CA ALA A 364 7.32 19.89 18.84
C ALA A 364 8.59 20.51 18.25
N VAL A 365 8.84 21.79 18.53
CA VAL A 365 10.07 22.49 18.10
C VAL A 365 11.31 21.89 18.80
N PRO A 366 11.29 21.65 20.13
CA PRO A 366 12.40 20.97 20.78
C PRO A 366 12.76 19.60 20.20
N ALA A 367 11.75 18.80 19.86
CA ALA A 367 11.96 17.52 19.19
C ALA A 367 12.64 17.69 17.82
N LEU A 368 12.21 18.66 17.00
CA LEU A 368 12.83 18.95 15.71
C LEU A 368 14.29 19.39 15.84
N ALA A 369 14.61 20.25 16.81
CA ALA A 369 15.98 20.70 17.07
C ALA A 369 16.90 19.53 17.48
N ARG A 370 16.44 18.65 18.38
CA ARG A 370 17.18 17.43 18.76
C ARG A 370 17.34 16.45 17.60
N LEU A 371 16.36 16.35 16.71
CA LEU A 371 16.48 15.51 15.52
C LEU A 371 17.52 16.06 14.55
N LYS A 372 17.61 17.39 14.39
CA LYS A 372 18.61 18.05 13.53
C LYS A 372 20.04 17.64 13.88
N THR A 373 20.36 17.49 15.16
CA THR A 373 21.70 17.12 15.63
C THR A 373 22.01 15.63 15.51
N ARG A 374 21.00 14.77 15.42
CA ARG A 374 21.14 13.30 15.45
C ARG A 374 20.97 12.64 14.07
N VAL A 375 20.25 13.28 13.16
CA VAL A 375 19.86 12.70 11.87
C VAL A 375 20.86 13.10 10.78
N VAL A 376 21.33 12.11 10.01
CA VAL A 376 22.23 12.31 8.86
C VAL A 376 21.54 12.13 7.50
N TYR A 377 20.30 11.64 7.47
CA TYR A 377 19.57 11.42 6.22
C TYR A 377 19.22 12.76 5.56
N LYS A 378 19.81 13.03 4.38
CA LYS A 378 19.77 14.35 3.72
C LYS A 378 18.36 14.93 3.55
N SER A 379 17.37 14.10 3.17
CA SER A 379 16.00 14.58 2.99
C SER A 379 15.34 14.95 4.32
N ALA A 380 15.63 14.21 5.39
CA ALA A 380 15.12 14.52 6.72
C ALA A 380 15.76 15.81 7.26
N VAL A 381 17.08 15.97 7.11
CA VAL A 381 17.79 17.20 7.50
C VAL A 381 17.17 18.42 6.81
N LYS A 382 17.01 18.35 5.48
CA LYS A 382 16.36 19.43 4.70
C LYS A 382 14.93 19.74 5.18
N GLN A 383 14.15 18.70 5.50
CA GLN A 383 12.79 18.87 5.99
C GLN A 383 12.77 19.51 7.39
N ILE A 384 13.61 19.04 8.31
CA ILE A 384 13.76 19.59 9.66
C ILE A 384 14.18 21.07 9.58
N ASP A 385 15.16 21.39 8.74
CA ASP A 385 15.61 22.78 8.56
C ASP A 385 14.49 23.70 8.10
N ALA A 386 13.70 23.28 7.11
CA ALA A 386 12.56 24.05 6.62
C ALA A 386 11.47 24.25 7.69
N LEU A 387 11.19 23.21 8.49
CA LEU A 387 10.21 23.28 9.56
C LEU A 387 10.66 24.19 10.71
N LEU A 388 11.94 24.15 11.09
CA LEU A 388 12.51 25.04 12.09
C LEU A 388 12.50 26.50 11.61
N THR A 389 12.84 26.75 10.35
CA THR A 389 12.70 28.10 9.75
C THR A 389 11.25 28.59 9.83
N SER A 390 10.28 27.76 9.43
CA SER A 390 8.87 28.14 9.51
C SER A 390 8.37 28.32 10.95
N ALA A 391 8.90 27.58 11.91
CA ALA A 391 8.60 27.79 13.33
C ALA A 391 9.16 29.12 13.85
N ALA A 392 10.41 29.46 13.48
CA ALA A 392 11.05 30.71 13.85
C ALA A 392 10.29 31.93 13.27
N GLU A 393 9.93 31.86 11.98
CA GLU A 393 9.10 32.88 11.30
C GLU A 393 7.76 33.11 12.01
N ARG A 394 7.09 32.03 12.45
CA ARG A 394 5.82 32.12 13.19
C ARG A 394 5.97 32.78 14.56
N GLN A 395 7.12 32.61 15.22
CA GLN A 395 7.39 33.16 16.55
C GLN A 395 8.09 34.53 16.50
N GLY A 396 8.48 35.02 15.32
CA GLY A 396 9.17 36.29 15.16
C GLY A 396 10.60 36.29 15.74
N VAL A 397 11.22 35.12 15.87
CA VAL A 397 12.59 34.94 16.39
C VAL A 397 13.50 34.38 15.30
N THR A 398 14.82 34.40 15.51
CA THR A 398 15.74 33.71 14.59
C THR A 398 15.71 32.21 14.82
N LYS A 399 16.20 31.44 13.84
CA LYS A 399 16.32 29.97 13.97
C LYS A 399 17.28 29.58 15.09
N ASP A 400 18.35 30.32 15.27
CA ASP A 400 19.35 30.06 16.30
C ASP A 400 18.75 30.34 17.69
N ASP A 401 18.00 31.43 17.86
CA ASP A 401 17.26 31.73 19.10
C ASP A 401 16.24 30.62 19.42
N LEU A 402 15.58 30.06 18.40
CA LEU A 402 14.63 28.96 18.56
C LEU A 402 15.32 27.65 18.99
N GLU A 403 16.53 27.40 18.50
CA GLU A 403 17.35 26.25 18.90
C GLU A 403 17.85 26.42 20.34
N ASP A 404 18.13 27.64 20.81
CA ASP A 404 18.45 27.89 22.22
C ASP A 404 17.25 27.67 23.16
N LEU A 405 16.03 27.99 22.70
CA LEU A 405 14.79 27.69 23.42
C LEU A 405 14.44 26.19 23.46
N SER A 406 15.11 25.38 22.63
CA SER A 406 14.88 23.94 22.54
C SER A 406 15.60 23.09 23.59
N VAL A 407 16.47 23.71 24.37
CA VAL A 407 17.20 23.04 25.45
C VAL A 407 16.19 22.62 26.52
N PRO A 408 16.07 21.31 26.82
CA PRO A 408 15.17 20.86 27.86
C PRO A 408 15.55 21.55 29.17
N THR A 409 14.57 22.18 29.83
CA THR A 409 14.82 22.79 31.15
C THR A 409 15.12 21.74 32.22
N TYR A 410 14.87 20.45 31.96
CA TYR A 410 15.01 19.36 32.94
C TYR A 410 14.31 19.63 34.28
N ALA A 411 13.23 20.44 34.25
CA ALA A 411 12.55 20.96 35.43
C ALA A 411 13.44 21.79 36.38
N LEU A 412 14.54 22.33 35.86
CA LEU A 412 15.33 23.37 36.50
C LEU A 412 14.52 24.67 36.43
N GLU A 413 14.38 25.33 37.58
CA GLU A 413 13.87 26.68 37.70
C GLU A 413 14.87 27.68 37.09
N ASN A 414 14.46 28.95 36.99
CA ASN A 414 15.27 30.02 36.39
C ASN A 414 16.61 30.27 37.12
N ASP A 415 16.78 29.76 38.35
CA ASP A 415 18.02 29.80 39.13
C ASP A 415 18.97 28.62 38.84
N GLY A 416 18.61 27.72 37.92
CA GLY A 416 19.39 26.53 37.59
C GLY A 416 19.25 25.41 38.64
N VAL A 417 18.17 25.43 39.42
CA VAL A 417 17.91 24.47 40.50
C VAL A 417 16.61 23.70 40.24
N ARG A 418 16.61 22.39 40.49
CA ARG A 418 15.40 21.57 40.56
C ARG A 418 15.20 21.13 42.00
N ARG A 419 13.99 21.34 42.53
CA ARG A 419 13.58 20.91 43.86
C ARG A 419 12.47 19.88 43.74
N GLU A 420 12.66 18.71 44.34
CA GLU A 420 11.62 17.67 44.43
C GLU A 420 11.42 17.22 45.86
N THR A 421 10.18 16.86 46.19
CA THR A 421 9.82 16.32 47.50
C THR A 421 9.45 14.85 47.35
N PHE A 422 10.05 14.02 48.20
CA PHE A 422 9.81 12.58 48.31
C PHE A 422 9.43 12.27 49.76
N ASP A 423 8.14 12.11 50.03
CA ASP A 423 7.58 11.92 51.36
C ASP A 423 8.09 12.96 52.38
N ALA A 424 8.97 12.56 53.31
CA ALA A 424 9.54 13.44 54.33
C ALA A 424 10.84 14.16 53.90
N TYR A 425 11.30 13.93 52.67
CA TYR A 425 12.59 14.43 52.17
C TYR A 425 12.39 15.46 51.07
N ALA A 426 13.23 16.48 51.05
CA ALA A 426 13.39 17.39 49.92
C ALA A 426 14.77 17.16 49.31
N VAL A 427 14.83 17.08 47.99
CA VAL A 427 16.07 16.93 47.22
C VAL A 427 16.26 18.17 46.37
N GLU A 428 17.43 18.80 46.49
CA GLU A 428 17.83 19.90 45.62
C GLU A 428 18.92 19.42 44.65
N MET A 429 18.69 19.63 43.35
CA MET A 429 19.67 19.42 42.29
C MET A 429 20.03 20.77 41.66
N ARG A 430 21.31 21.14 41.65
CA ARG A 430 21.78 22.44 41.15
C ARG A 430 22.81 22.27 40.05
N VAL A 431 22.72 23.09 39.01
CA VAL A 431 23.78 23.21 38.00
C VAL A 431 24.90 24.10 38.55
N THR A 432 26.11 23.57 38.64
CA THR A 432 27.31 24.33 38.99
C THR A 432 28.15 24.66 37.74
N PRO A 433 29.12 25.59 37.80
CA PRO A 433 30.04 25.86 36.68
C PRO A 433 30.72 24.56 36.18
N PRO A 434 31.20 24.51 34.93
CA PRO A 434 31.22 23.29 34.14
C PRO A 434 31.89 22.08 34.81
N GLY A 435 31.11 21.00 35.01
CA GLY A 435 31.60 19.64 35.24
C GLY A 435 30.89 18.84 36.33
N ASP A 436 30.33 19.48 37.36
CA ASP A 436 29.84 18.77 38.55
C ASP A 436 28.35 19.03 38.86
N VAL A 437 27.65 17.95 39.18
CA VAL A 437 26.28 17.98 39.73
C VAL A 437 26.39 17.63 41.21
N SER A 438 25.96 18.53 42.10
CA SER A 438 25.84 18.22 43.53
C SER A 438 24.39 17.90 43.89
N LEU A 439 24.22 16.84 44.68
CA LEU A 439 22.96 16.45 45.32
C LEU A 439 23.06 16.82 46.80
N SER A 440 22.09 17.58 47.30
CA SER A 440 22.01 18.00 48.70
C SER A 440 20.63 17.80 49.28
#